data_AF-A0A6G9Z8K7-F1
#
_entry.id   AF-A0A6G9Z8K7-F1
#
_cell.length_a   1.000
_cell.length_b   1.000
_cell.length_c   1.000
_cell.angle_alpha   90.00
_cell.angle_beta   90.00
_cell.angle_gamma   90.00
#
_symmetry.space_group_name_H-M   'P 1'
#
loop_
_entity.id
_entity.type
_entity.pdbx_description
1 polymer ?
#
loop_
_entity_poly.entity_id
_entity_poly.type
_entity_poly.pdbx_seq_one_letter_code
_entity_poly.pdbx_strand_id
1 'polypeptide(L)'
;MAAATPLVVLGEVRTGLLPSATALARPQAGELLALMPGRTVRWRERPGSLAISPTLAVGVDCEVRLGGNAVPEGATARVVGTVATSVALTGGRVVQSSARARVVRASERRRQPWSHYISRVGVIEAISRIPERATASAALADGYLTGAAGPDILDLASISERLLARVRADARLDQSPPVRAGITRLRWTAVVGGGAGPALSLHLDDDVTRSARLIVRDGADLDAAQRFCEDLAAHDWLLTVTAGALDEANRHRPHSRERLDILAPLLEHLAGLWMPGAHTPAALRALWTGLQSDPGFSRQWNTLVGRLRDSITVATLETLRQKVFDDEW
;
A
#
# COMPACT_ATOMS: atom_id res chain seq x y z
N MET A 1 12.18 4.78 -29.79
CA MET A 1 13.11 3.99 -28.95
C MET A 1 12.34 2.85 -28.33
N ALA A 2 12.74 1.60 -28.57
CA ALA A 2 12.15 0.46 -27.86
C ALA A 2 12.37 0.64 -26.36
N ALA A 3 11.31 0.52 -25.55
CA ALA A 3 11.44 0.60 -24.11
C ALA A 3 12.34 -0.55 -23.62
N ALA A 4 13.41 -0.23 -22.90
CA ALA A 4 14.28 -1.27 -22.34
C ALA A 4 13.46 -2.16 -21.40
N THR A 5 13.52 -3.48 -21.62
CA THR A 5 12.70 -4.43 -20.86
C THR A 5 13.10 -4.40 -19.37
N PRO A 6 12.18 -4.07 -18.45
CA PRO A 6 12.48 -3.99 -17.01
C PRO A 6 13.08 -5.28 -16.46
N LEU A 7 14.08 -5.17 -15.59
CA LEU A 7 14.65 -6.30 -14.85
C LEU A 7 13.75 -6.67 -13.67
N VAL A 8 13.26 -5.66 -12.97
CA VAL A 8 12.34 -5.78 -11.82
C VAL A 8 11.60 -4.46 -11.65
N VAL A 9 10.42 -4.50 -11.06
CA VAL A 9 9.76 -3.32 -10.50
C VAL A 9 9.86 -3.40 -8.99
N LEU A 10 10.39 -2.33 -8.39
CA LEU A 10 10.45 -2.16 -6.94
C LEU A 10 9.37 -1.18 -6.55
N GLY A 11 8.68 -1.43 -5.44
CA GLY A 11 7.70 -0.47 -4.97
C GLY A 11 7.38 -0.56 -3.50
N GLU A 12 6.70 0.48 -3.06
CA GLU A 12 6.31 0.70 -1.68
C GLU A 12 4.91 1.33 -1.66
N VAL A 13 4.07 0.84 -0.76
CA VAL A 13 2.77 1.44 -0.42
C VAL A 13 2.72 1.68 1.07
N ARG A 14 2.41 2.91 1.49
CA ARG A 14 2.02 3.22 2.87
C ARG A 14 0.53 3.47 2.93
N THR A 15 -0.17 2.81 3.83
CA THR A 15 -1.62 2.89 3.98
C THR A 15 -1.97 3.41 5.37
N GLY A 16 -2.91 4.35 5.45
CA GLY A 16 -3.43 4.84 6.71
C GLY A 16 -4.75 5.59 6.55
N LEU A 17 -5.25 6.14 7.65
CA LEU A 17 -6.40 7.03 7.61
C LEU A 17 -6.00 8.45 7.23
N LEU A 18 -6.85 9.04 6.39
CA LEU A 18 -6.89 10.46 6.20
C LEU A 18 -7.40 11.10 7.50
N PRO A 19 -6.72 12.14 8.02
CA PRO A 19 -7.10 12.78 9.27
C PRO A 19 -8.29 13.74 9.05
N SER A 20 -9.45 13.17 8.73
CA SER A 20 -10.74 13.88 8.67
C SER A 20 -11.83 13.07 9.38
N ALA A 21 -12.73 13.77 10.08
CA ALA A 21 -13.89 13.16 10.75
C ALA A 21 -14.82 12.47 9.74
N THR A 22 -15.03 13.08 8.58
CA THR A 22 -15.94 12.59 7.54
C THR A 22 -15.18 12.07 6.33
N ALA A 23 -15.81 11.16 5.58
CA ALA A 23 -15.25 10.75 4.28
C ALA A 23 -15.27 11.94 3.32
N LEU A 24 -14.15 12.23 2.67
CA LEU A 24 -14.11 13.30 1.69
C LEU A 24 -15.01 12.99 0.49
N ALA A 25 -15.85 13.94 0.13
CA ALA A 25 -16.61 13.91 -1.11
C ALA A 25 -15.68 14.09 -2.32
N ARG A 26 -16.17 13.73 -3.51
CA ARG A 26 -15.40 13.82 -4.77
C ARG A 26 -14.73 15.19 -5.00
N PRO A 27 -15.39 16.35 -4.79
CA PRO A 27 -14.73 17.65 -4.97
C PRO A 27 -13.54 17.83 -4.03
N GLN A 28 -13.74 17.58 -2.73
CA GLN A 28 -12.70 17.72 -1.70
C GLN A 28 -11.51 16.78 -1.95
N ALA A 29 -11.79 15.52 -2.31
CA ALA A 29 -10.78 14.55 -2.69
C ALA A 29 -10.01 14.99 -3.96
N GLY A 30 -10.71 15.57 -4.94
CA GLY A 30 -10.11 16.11 -6.16
C GLY A 30 -9.15 17.25 -5.87
N GLU A 31 -9.54 18.19 -5.00
CA GLU A 31 -8.68 19.30 -4.60
C GLU A 31 -7.49 18.85 -3.74
N LEU A 32 -7.70 17.87 -2.85
CA LEU A 32 -6.62 17.30 -2.03
C LEU A 32 -5.57 16.60 -2.88
N LEU A 33 -6.01 15.83 -3.89
CA LEU A 33 -5.13 15.03 -4.75
C LEU A 33 -4.64 15.76 -6.00
N ALA A 34 -4.95 17.04 -6.18
CA ALA A 34 -4.45 17.90 -7.25
C ALA A 34 -2.97 18.28 -7.03
N LEU A 35 -2.10 17.28 -6.88
CA LEU A 35 -0.69 17.43 -6.49
C LEU A 35 0.19 18.01 -7.61
N MET A 36 -0.31 18.04 -8.85
CA MET A 36 0.37 18.61 -10.02
C MET A 36 -0.59 19.56 -10.75
N PRO A 37 -0.26 20.86 -10.88
CA PRO A 37 -1.07 21.81 -11.62
C PRO A 37 -1.35 21.35 -13.05
N GLY A 38 -2.59 21.56 -13.52
CA GLY A 38 -3.01 21.20 -14.88
C GLY A 38 -3.17 19.70 -15.14
N ARG A 39 -2.98 18.84 -14.14
CA ARG A 39 -3.24 17.40 -14.25
C ARG A 39 -4.49 17.01 -13.46
N THR A 40 -5.31 16.15 -14.05
CA THR A 40 -6.58 15.71 -13.47
C THR A 40 -6.38 14.54 -12.51
N VAL A 41 -7.11 14.56 -11.40
CA VAL A 41 -7.28 13.40 -10.51
C VAL A 41 -8.16 12.38 -11.21
N ARG A 42 -7.73 11.11 -11.24
CA ARG A 42 -8.55 10.00 -11.75
C ARG A 42 -9.55 9.59 -10.68
N TRP A 43 -10.79 9.34 -11.09
CA TRP A 43 -11.85 8.96 -10.18
C TRP A 43 -12.59 7.72 -10.68
N ARG A 44 -13.02 6.87 -9.75
CA ARG A 44 -13.91 5.73 -9.98
C ARG A 44 -14.90 5.67 -8.82
N GLU A 45 -16.19 5.46 -9.13
CA GLU A 45 -17.25 5.41 -8.11
C GLU A 45 -17.56 3.98 -7.64
N ARG A 46 -17.57 3.00 -8.57
CA ARG A 46 -18.05 1.63 -8.30
C ARG A 46 -16.97 0.57 -8.50
N PRO A 47 -16.96 -0.52 -7.69
CA PRO A 47 -17.91 -0.83 -6.62
C PRO A 47 -17.58 -0.19 -5.26
N GLY A 48 -16.45 0.50 -5.16
CA GLY A 48 -16.12 1.45 -4.09
C GLY A 48 -15.43 2.67 -4.70
N SER A 49 -15.53 3.83 -4.04
CA SER A 49 -14.93 5.04 -4.57
C SER A 49 -13.40 5.00 -4.47
N LEU A 50 -12.72 5.42 -5.53
CA LEU A 50 -11.26 5.49 -5.60
C LEU A 50 -10.86 6.74 -6.36
N ALA A 51 -10.10 7.60 -5.70
CA ALA A 51 -9.42 8.74 -6.31
C ALA A 51 -7.93 8.45 -6.41
N ILE A 52 -7.29 8.86 -7.50
CA ILE A 52 -5.84 8.68 -7.71
C ILE A 52 -5.26 10.00 -8.23
N SER A 53 -4.24 10.51 -7.54
CA SER A 53 -3.51 11.69 -7.96
C SER A 53 -2.79 11.46 -9.30
N PRO A 54 -2.43 12.53 -10.03
CA PRO A 54 -1.41 12.45 -11.07
C PRO A 54 -0.11 11.83 -10.53
N THR A 55 0.62 11.14 -11.40
CA THR A 55 1.95 10.61 -11.04
C THR A 55 2.97 11.74 -11.00
N LEU A 56 3.69 11.85 -9.88
CA LEU A 56 4.83 12.74 -9.71
C LEU A 56 6.15 11.98 -9.95
N ALA A 57 7.21 12.72 -10.27
CA ALA A 57 8.55 12.19 -10.45
C ALA A 57 9.47 12.68 -9.33
N VAL A 58 10.21 11.76 -8.71
CA VAL A 58 11.28 12.07 -7.76
C VAL A 58 12.59 11.57 -8.37
N GLY A 59 13.53 12.49 -8.63
CA GLY A 59 14.85 12.14 -9.15
C GLY A 59 15.69 11.41 -8.10
N VAL A 60 16.41 10.37 -8.52
CA VAL A 60 17.32 9.59 -7.67
C VAL A 60 18.64 9.32 -8.38
N ASP A 61 19.74 9.33 -7.62
CA ASP A 61 21.09 8.89 -7.99
C ASP A 61 21.66 8.24 -6.73
N CYS A 62 21.59 6.91 -6.68
CA CYS A 62 21.84 6.13 -5.46
C CYS A 62 22.24 4.70 -5.83
N GLU A 63 22.47 3.86 -4.83
CA GLU A 63 22.74 2.43 -4.97
C GLU A 63 21.45 1.60 -4.78
N VAL A 64 21.39 0.43 -5.40
CA VAL A 64 20.45 -0.64 -5.04
C VAL A 64 21.22 -1.86 -4.59
N ARG A 65 20.70 -2.60 -3.60
CA ARG A 65 21.31 -3.85 -3.18
C ARG A 65 20.98 -4.99 -4.13
N LEU A 66 21.96 -5.85 -4.30
CA LEU A 66 21.83 -7.15 -4.92
C LEU A 66 21.88 -8.19 -3.79
N GLY A 67 20.88 -9.06 -3.73
CA GLY A 67 20.78 -10.12 -2.73
C GLY A 67 20.68 -11.50 -3.36
N GLY A 68 20.56 -12.52 -2.51
CA GLY A 68 20.46 -13.92 -2.93
C GLY A 68 21.82 -14.58 -3.15
N ASN A 69 21.79 -15.90 -3.31
CA ASN A 69 23.00 -16.74 -3.28
C ASN A 69 23.90 -16.62 -4.52
N ALA A 70 23.42 -15.94 -5.57
CA ALA A 70 24.12 -15.84 -6.86
C ALA A 70 25.00 -14.59 -6.99
N VAL A 71 25.06 -13.75 -5.95
CA VAL A 71 25.88 -12.52 -5.91
C VAL A 71 26.66 -12.46 -4.59
N PRO A 72 27.84 -11.81 -4.57
CA PRO A 72 28.57 -11.60 -3.32
C PRO A 72 27.75 -10.84 -2.28
N GLU A 73 27.95 -11.17 -1.01
CA GLU A 73 27.32 -10.44 0.10
C GLU A 73 27.69 -8.96 0.07
N GLY A 74 26.71 -8.09 0.31
CA GLY A 74 26.90 -6.63 0.28
C GLY A 74 27.05 -6.04 -1.13
N ALA A 75 26.88 -6.81 -2.20
CA ALA A 75 26.93 -6.27 -3.56
C ALA A 75 25.87 -5.19 -3.81
N THR A 76 26.28 -4.09 -4.44
CA THR A 76 25.38 -3.00 -4.86
C THR A 76 25.54 -2.67 -6.33
N ALA A 77 24.56 -1.95 -6.88
CA ALA A 77 24.64 -1.35 -8.19
C ALA A 77 24.13 0.08 -8.19
N ARG A 78 24.91 1.01 -8.75
CA ARG A 78 24.49 2.40 -8.92
C ARG A 78 23.35 2.51 -9.94
N VAL A 79 22.30 3.20 -9.55
CA VAL A 79 21.13 3.51 -10.35
C VAL A 79 20.89 5.01 -10.42
N VAL A 80 20.43 5.49 -11.58
CA VAL A 80 20.03 6.88 -11.77
C VAL A 80 18.73 6.94 -12.53
N GLY A 81 17.81 7.80 -12.11
CA GLY A 81 16.57 8.02 -12.84
C GLY A 81 15.50 8.69 -12.02
N THR A 82 14.25 8.25 -12.20
CA THR A 82 13.12 8.78 -11.46
C THR A 82 12.28 7.67 -10.82
N VAL A 83 11.79 7.95 -9.63
CA VAL A 83 10.77 7.18 -8.93
C VAL A 83 9.42 7.81 -9.24
N ALA A 84 8.44 6.99 -9.62
CA ALA A 84 7.06 7.40 -9.81
C ALA A 84 6.36 7.36 -8.46
N THR A 85 5.71 8.47 -8.07
CA THR A 85 4.90 8.51 -6.85
C THR A 85 3.48 8.96 -7.12
N SER A 86 2.54 8.48 -6.34
CA SER A 86 1.13 8.85 -6.43
C SER A 86 0.43 8.64 -5.10
N VAL A 87 -0.72 9.27 -4.93
CA VAL A 87 -1.59 9.07 -3.78
C VAL A 87 -2.93 8.53 -4.25
N ALA A 88 -3.43 7.51 -3.58
CA ALA A 88 -4.77 6.98 -3.77
C ALA A 88 -5.62 7.23 -2.52
N LEU A 89 -6.90 7.54 -2.72
CA LEU A 89 -7.88 7.70 -1.65
C LEU A 89 -9.05 6.76 -1.92
N THR A 90 -9.21 5.75 -1.06
CA THR A 90 -10.28 4.75 -1.13
C THR A 90 -11.40 5.13 -0.16
N GLY A 91 -12.64 5.16 -0.64
CA GLY A 91 -13.82 5.46 0.18
C GLY A 91 -13.84 6.87 0.78
N GLY A 92 -13.00 7.79 0.28
CA GLY A 92 -12.81 9.12 0.90
C GLY A 92 -12.12 9.09 2.26
N ARG A 93 -11.59 7.94 2.71
CA ARG A 93 -11.07 7.74 4.08
C ARG A 93 -9.67 7.15 4.13
N VAL A 94 -9.42 6.09 3.36
CA VAL A 94 -8.13 5.38 3.39
C VAL A 94 -7.20 6.02 2.38
N VAL A 95 -6.15 6.66 2.88
CA VAL A 95 -5.13 7.29 2.05
C VAL A 95 -3.93 6.35 1.90
N GLN A 96 -3.47 6.22 0.66
CA GLN A 96 -2.31 5.43 0.32
C GLN A 96 -1.31 6.29 -0.42
N SER A 97 -0.06 6.30 0.05
CA SER A 97 1.05 6.89 -0.69
C SER A 97 1.89 5.78 -1.29
N SER A 98 2.20 5.94 -2.56
CA SER A 98 2.86 4.92 -3.37
C SER A 98 4.12 5.47 -3.99
N ALA A 99 5.18 4.66 -3.99
CA ALA A 99 6.42 4.94 -4.70
C ALA A 99 6.85 3.68 -5.47
N ARG A 100 7.20 3.81 -6.74
CA ARG A 100 7.70 2.69 -7.55
C ARG A 100 8.78 3.10 -8.53
N ALA A 101 9.65 2.15 -8.85
CA ALA A 101 10.65 2.30 -9.89
C ALA A 101 10.82 1.00 -10.68
N ARG A 102 10.82 1.11 -12.01
CA ARG A 102 11.25 0.04 -12.90
C ARG A 102 12.76 0.12 -13.03
N VAL A 103 13.47 -0.94 -12.64
CA VAL A 103 14.92 -1.03 -12.84
C VAL A 103 15.19 -1.56 -14.24
N VAL A 104 15.94 -0.82 -15.04
CA VAL A 104 16.40 -1.25 -16.37
C VAL A 104 17.93 -1.23 -16.41
N ARG A 105 18.53 -2.01 -17.31
CA ARG A 105 19.94 -1.87 -17.63
C ARG A 105 20.13 -0.59 -18.45
N ALA A 106 21.08 0.26 -18.08
CA ALA A 106 21.42 1.43 -18.88
C ALA A 106 21.98 1.02 -20.26
N SER A 107 21.63 1.76 -21.31
CA SER A 107 22.24 1.59 -22.63
C SER A 107 23.70 2.03 -22.64
N GLU A 108 24.04 3.05 -21.84
CA GLU A 108 25.39 3.56 -21.65
C GLU A 108 25.78 3.45 -20.17
N ARG A 109 27.01 3.06 -19.87
CA ARG A 109 27.54 2.95 -18.49
C ARG A 109 27.99 4.29 -17.91
N ARG A 110 27.25 5.35 -18.23
CA ARG A 110 27.48 6.69 -17.70
C ARG A 110 26.15 7.36 -17.42
N ARG A 111 26.17 8.28 -16.47
CA ARG A 111 25.03 9.12 -16.16
C ARG A 111 24.66 9.99 -17.36
N GLN A 112 23.37 10.08 -17.64
CA GLN A 112 22.81 10.93 -18.68
C GLN A 112 22.32 12.27 -18.10
N PRO A 113 22.00 13.29 -18.94
CA PRO A 113 21.39 14.53 -18.47
C PRO A 113 20.03 14.30 -17.81
N TRP A 114 19.59 15.19 -16.91
CA TRP A 114 18.28 15.03 -16.23
C TRP A 114 17.08 15.00 -17.20
N SER A 115 17.15 15.65 -18.36
CA SER A 115 16.10 15.60 -19.40
C SER A 115 15.81 14.16 -19.88
N HIS A 116 16.85 13.31 -19.93
CA HIS A 116 16.73 11.89 -20.25
C HIS A 116 15.91 11.13 -19.20
N TYR A 117 16.08 11.44 -17.93
CA TYR A 117 15.40 10.74 -16.83
C TYR A 117 14.00 11.28 -16.56
N ILE A 118 13.80 12.60 -16.62
CA ILE A 118 12.50 13.25 -16.35
C ILE A 118 11.45 12.87 -17.40
N SER A 119 11.86 12.62 -18.65
CA SER A 119 10.96 12.11 -19.70
C SER A 119 10.48 10.67 -19.47
N ARG A 120 11.05 9.95 -18.48
CA ARG A 120 10.78 8.54 -18.21
C ARG A 120 10.47 8.31 -16.73
N VAL A 121 9.33 8.86 -16.32
CA VAL A 121 8.82 8.81 -14.94
C VAL A 121 8.71 7.36 -14.44
N GLY A 122 9.34 7.07 -13.31
CA GLY A 122 9.31 5.75 -12.68
C GLY A 122 10.28 4.75 -13.30
N VAL A 123 11.29 5.20 -14.04
CA VAL A 123 12.36 4.36 -14.57
C VAL A 123 13.69 4.78 -13.95
N ILE A 124 14.42 3.80 -13.43
CA ILE A 124 15.80 3.95 -12.96
C ILE A 124 16.71 3.03 -13.75
N GLU A 125 17.85 3.57 -14.19
CA GLU A 125 18.82 2.87 -15.02
C GLU A 125 20.00 2.43 -14.15
N ALA A 126 20.28 1.12 -14.11
CA ALA A 126 21.50 0.59 -13.52
C ALA A 126 22.68 0.89 -14.46
N ILE A 127 23.54 1.83 -14.03
CA ILE A 127 24.73 2.28 -14.79
C ILE A 127 25.98 1.46 -14.44
N SER A 128 26.01 0.87 -13.25
CA SER A 128 27.05 -0.08 -12.83
C SER A 128 26.87 -1.45 -13.49
N ARG A 129 27.93 -2.27 -13.48
CA ARG A 129 27.89 -3.64 -13.99
C ARG A 129 26.95 -4.47 -13.10
N ILE A 130 25.98 -5.13 -13.73
CA ILE A 130 25.06 -6.08 -13.10
C ILE A 130 25.16 -7.46 -13.78
N PRO A 131 24.84 -8.56 -13.08
CA PRO A 131 24.84 -9.92 -13.63
C PRO A 131 23.94 -10.10 -14.86
N GLU A 132 23.91 -11.29 -15.45
CA GLU A 132 22.95 -11.61 -16.52
C GLU A 132 21.50 -11.37 -16.07
N ARG A 133 20.61 -11.08 -17.02
CA ARG A 133 19.22 -10.66 -16.77
C ARG A 133 18.46 -11.53 -15.76
N ALA A 134 18.50 -12.86 -15.90
CA ALA A 134 17.78 -13.77 -15.00
C ALA A 134 18.28 -13.63 -13.55
N THR A 135 19.60 -13.69 -13.37
CA THR A 135 20.27 -13.52 -12.07
C THR A 135 20.06 -12.11 -11.50
N ALA A 136 20.17 -11.08 -12.33
CA ALA A 136 19.98 -9.69 -11.91
C ALA A 136 18.55 -9.41 -11.44
N SER A 137 17.54 -9.97 -12.12
CA SER A 137 16.14 -9.82 -11.75
C SER A 137 15.86 -10.38 -10.35
N ALA A 138 16.29 -11.63 -10.10
CA ALA A 138 16.16 -12.25 -8.78
C ALA A 138 16.97 -11.50 -7.71
N ALA A 139 18.23 -11.15 -8.02
CA ALA A 139 19.10 -10.50 -7.05
C ALA A 139 18.63 -9.09 -6.65
N LEU A 140 18.10 -8.30 -7.60
CA LEU A 140 17.51 -6.99 -7.29
C LEU A 140 16.22 -7.13 -6.47
N ALA A 141 15.39 -8.14 -6.76
CA ALA A 141 14.18 -8.38 -5.98
C ALA A 141 14.53 -8.78 -4.54
N ASP A 142 15.44 -9.74 -4.37
CA ASP A 142 15.89 -10.22 -3.06
C ASP A 142 16.56 -9.10 -2.27
N GLY A 143 17.51 -8.39 -2.89
CA GLY A 143 18.25 -7.31 -2.25
C GLY A 143 17.37 -6.15 -1.81
N TYR A 144 16.28 -5.86 -2.52
CA TYR A 144 15.31 -4.84 -2.09
C TYR A 144 14.42 -5.32 -0.94
N LEU A 145 13.95 -6.57 -0.98
CA LEU A 145 13.07 -7.10 0.07
C LEU A 145 13.82 -7.34 1.39
N THR A 146 15.01 -7.92 1.35
CA THR A 146 15.74 -8.37 2.55
C THR A 146 16.90 -7.46 2.95
N GLY A 147 17.34 -6.56 2.07
CA GLY A 147 18.44 -5.65 2.37
C GLY A 147 18.07 -4.62 3.44
N ALA A 148 18.98 -4.41 4.41
CA ALA A 148 18.86 -3.36 5.43
C ALA A 148 18.75 -1.96 4.79
N ALA A 149 18.21 -0.93 5.43
CA ALA A 149 18.29 0.43 4.85
C ALA A 149 19.75 0.97 4.85
N GLY A 150 20.02 2.08 4.15
CA GLY A 150 21.33 2.73 4.15
C GLY A 150 21.28 4.12 3.50
N PRO A 151 22.23 5.02 3.83
CA PRO A 151 22.17 6.43 3.41
C PRO A 151 22.23 6.61 1.88
N ASP A 152 23.01 5.77 1.20
CA ASP A 152 23.17 5.82 -0.26
C ASP A 152 22.29 4.80 -0.99
N ILE A 153 21.44 4.06 -0.28
CA ILE A 153 20.60 3.01 -0.87
C ILE A 153 19.23 3.59 -1.23
N LEU A 154 18.67 3.15 -2.35
CA LEU A 154 17.33 3.53 -2.79
C LEU A 154 16.29 3.30 -1.69
N ASP A 155 15.79 4.40 -1.14
CA ASP A 155 14.79 4.39 -0.10
C ASP A 155 13.42 4.87 -0.62
N LEU A 156 12.69 3.94 -1.24
CA LEU A 156 11.29 4.17 -1.64
C LEU A 156 10.38 4.42 -0.43
N ALA A 157 10.82 4.00 0.76
CA ALA A 157 10.06 4.21 1.98
C ALA A 157 9.99 5.68 2.33
N SER A 158 11.15 6.31 2.51
CA SER A 158 11.23 7.74 2.83
C SER A 158 10.57 8.59 1.75
N ILE A 159 10.67 8.19 0.48
CA ILE A 159 9.99 8.87 -0.64
C ILE A 159 8.46 8.82 -0.48
N SER A 160 7.89 7.63 -0.23
CA SER A 160 6.45 7.46 -0.02
C SER A 160 5.96 8.14 1.26
N GLU A 161 6.75 8.07 2.34
CA GLU A 161 6.43 8.67 3.64
C GLU A 161 6.29 10.18 3.57
N ARG A 162 7.27 10.85 2.93
CA ARG A 162 7.24 12.29 2.76
C ARG A 162 6.00 12.75 1.99
N LEU A 163 5.60 11.99 0.97
CA LEU A 163 4.37 12.28 0.22
C LEU A 163 3.11 12.05 1.08
N LEU A 164 3.06 10.98 1.86
CA LEU A 164 1.95 10.71 2.77
C LEU A 164 1.83 11.80 3.85
N ALA A 165 2.95 12.18 4.46
CA ALA A 165 3.01 13.22 5.48
C ALA A 165 2.50 14.55 4.95
N ARG A 166 2.92 14.94 3.73
CA ARG A 166 2.42 16.15 3.06
C ARG A 166 0.90 16.13 2.88
N VAL A 167 0.33 15.01 2.43
CA VAL A 167 -1.13 14.92 2.21
C VAL A 167 -1.90 14.92 3.53
N ARG A 168 -1.41 14.21 4.56
CA ARG A 168 -2.08 14.17 5.87
C ARG A 168 -1.97 15.50 6.63
N ALA A 169 -0.94 16.31 6.37
CA ALA A 169 -0.76 17.63 6.94
C ALA A 169 -1.47 18.76 6.16
N ASP A 170 -2.28 18.44 5.15
CA ASP A 170 -3.00 19.44 4.37
C ASP A 170 -3.99 20.21 5.25
N ALA A 171 -3.96 21.54 5.17
CA ALA A 171 -4.74 22.44 6.03
C ALA A 171 -6.26 22.33 5.84
N ARG A 172 -6.72 21.69 4.76
CA ARG A 172 -8.15 21.44 4.52
C ARG A 172 -8.71 20.27 5.35
N LEU A 173 -7.84 19.53 6.04
CA LEU A 173 -8.22 18.39 6.86
C LEU A 173 -8.43 18.85 8.31
N ASP A 174 -9.54 18.41 8.92
CA ASP A 174 -9.95 18.78 10.28
C ASP A 174 -9.12 18.12 11.41
N GLN A 175 -8.16 17.26 11.03
CA GLN A 175 -7.26 16.55 11.95
C GLN A 175 -7.97 15.69 13.00
N SER A 176 -9.22 15.30 12.76
CA SER A 176 -10.09 14.62 13.73
C SER A 176 -10.59 13.28 13.17
N PRO A 177 -9.70 12.32 12.84
CA PRO A 177 -10.14 11.02 12.33
C PRO A 177 -11.01 10.28 13.36
N PRO A 178 -12.09 9.62 12.94
CA PRO A 178 -13.03 8.97 13.86
C PRO A 178 -12.47 7.67 14.47
N VAL A 179 -11.40 7.13 13.87
CA VAL A 179 -10.71 5.93 14.33
C VAL A 179 -9.24 6.26 14.51
N ARG A 180 -8.65 5.86 15.64
CA ARG A 180 -7.20 5.88 15.82
C ARG A 180 -6.61 4.66 15.12
N ALA A 181 -5.86 4.89 14.05
CA ALA A 181 -5.25 3.83 13.27
C ALA A 181 -3.79 4.16 12.93
N GLY A 182 -2.92 3.17 13.10
CA GLY A 182 -1.53 3.24 12.65
C GLY A 182 -1.43 3.23 11.12
N ILE A 183 -0.23 3.56 10.63
CA ILE A 183 0.13 3.40 9.22
C ILE A 183 0.77 2.01 9.05
N THR A 184 0.35 1.26 8.02
CA THR A 184 1.08 0.07 7.58
C THR A 184 1.88 0.36 6.31
N ARG A 185 2.89 -0.46 6.07
CA ARG A 185 3.82 -0.38 4.95
C ARG A 185 3.85 -1.73 4.24
N LEU A 186 3.63 -1.72 2.93
CA LEU A 186 3.86 -2.85 2.04
C LEU A 186 5.06 -2.53 1.14
N ARG A 187 6.18 -3.22 1.35
CA ARG A 187 7.31 -3.27 0.43
C ARG A 187 7.07 -4.38 -0.58
N TRP A 188 7.24 -4.14 -1.87
CA TRP A 188 6.96 -5.17 -2.87
C TRP A 188 7.90 -5.15 -4.08
N THR A 189 7.98 -6.29 -4.74
CA THR A 189 8.70 -6.46 -6.01
C THR A 189 7.83 -7.17 -7.04
N ALA A 190 8.02 -6.87 -8.32
CA ALA A 190 7.44 -7.63 -9.41
C ALA A 190 8.49 -7.97 -10.47
N VAL A 191 8.57 -9.25 -10.83
CA VAL A 191 9.44 -9.77 -11.89
C VAL A 191 8.63 -10.52 -12.93
N VAL A 192 9.11 -10.54 -14.18
CA VAL A 192 8.51 -11.37 -15.22
C VAL A 192 9.09 -12.78 -15.09
N GLY A 193 8.23 -13.80 -15.00
CA GLY A 193 8.66 -15.19 -14.89
C GLY A 193 7.52 -16.15 -14.59
N GLY A 194 7.87 -17.41 -14.31
CA GLY A 194 6.92 -18.46 -13.92
C GLY A 194 6.08 -19.03 -15.07
N GLY A 195 5.99 -20.36 -15.17
CA GLY A 195 5.20 -21.04 -16.21
C GLY A 195 3.71 -21.20 -15.88
N ALA A 196 3.32 -21.09 -14.60
CA ALA A 196 1.97 -21.42 -14.11
C ALA A 196 1.02 -20.21 -13.95
N GLY A 197 1.47 -19.00 -14.31
CA GLY A 197 0.71 -17.77 -14.17
C GLY A 197 1.26 -16.83 -13.09
N PRO A 198 0.52 -15.74 -12.77
CA PRO A 198 1.00 -14.81 -11.76
C PRO A 198 1.02 -15.50 -10.40
N ALA A 199 2.08 -15.25 -9.63
CA ALA A 199 2.24 -15.78 -8.29
C ALA A 199 2.52 -14.64 -7.31
N LEU A 200 2.07 -14.81 -6.07
CA LEU A 200 2.29 -13.89 -4.96
C LEU A 200 2.83 -14.67 -3.77
N SER A 201 3.87 -14.12 -3.15
CA SER A 201 4.27 -14.47 -1.80
C SER A 201 4.14 -13.22 -0.94
N LEU A 202 3.42 -13.32 0.18
CA LEU A 202 3.23 -12.25 1.15
C LEU A 202 3.83 -12.69 2.48
N HIS A 203 4.59 -11.82 3.11
CA HIS A 203 5.16 -12.03 4.43
C HIS A 203 4.83 -10.83 5.33
N LEU A 204 4.49 -11.12 6.59
CA LEU A 204 4.28 -10.12 7.63
C LEU A 204 5.61 -10.04 8.39
N ASP A 205 6.40 -9.01 8.08
CA ASP A 205 7.75 -8.87 8.64
C ASP A 205 7.69 -8.44 10.11
N ASP A 206 6.76 -7.52 10.43
CA ASP A 206 6.47 -7.02 11.77
C ASP A 206 5.02 -6.50 11.86
N ASP A 207 4.66 -5.82 12.96
CA ASP A 207 3.29 -5.31 13.18
C ASP A 207 2.81 -4.29 12.13
N VAL A 208 3.73 -3.55 11.49
CA VAL A 208 3.41 -2.48 10.53
C VAL A 208 3.99 -2.70 9.13
N THR A 209 5.00 -3.57 8.97
CA THR A 209 5.71 -3.84 7.73
C THR A 209 5.29 -5.20 7.15
N ARG A 210 5.04 -5.23 5.85
CA ARG A 210 4.82 -6.44 5.06
C ARG A 210 5.70 -6.40 3.82
N SER A 211 6.12 -7.58 3.37
CA SER A 211 6.87 -7.75 2.14
C SER A 211 6.11 -8.64 1.17
N ALA A 212 6.06 -8.24 -0.11
CA ALA A 212 5.40 -9.00 -1.16
C ALA A 212 6.31 -9.23 -2.37
N ARG A 213 6.35 -10.47 -2.85
CA ARG A 213 7.01 -10.83 -4.10
C ARG A 213 5.96 -11.24 -5.12
N LEU A 214 5.93 -10.53 -6.24
CA LEU A 214 5.08 -10.86 -7.38
C LEU A 214 5.91 -11.42 -8.51
N ILE A 215 5.38 -12.47 -9.11
CA ILE A 215 5.81 -12.98 -10.41
C ILE A 215 4.64 -12.73 -11.37
N VAL A 216 4.90 -12.07 -12.49
CA VAL A 216 3.90 -11.79 -13.54
C VAL A 216 4.27 -12.50 -14.84
N ARG A 217 3.28 -12.69 -15.70
CA ARG A 217 3.44 -13.48 -16.94
C ARG A 217 4.30 -12.77 -17.97
N ASP A 218 4.05 -11.48 -18.18
CA ASP A 218 4.72 -10.69 -19.19
C ASP A 218 5.10 -9.29 -18.70
N GLY A 219 5.86 -8.57 -19.51
CA GLY A 219 6.29 -7.22 -19.20
C GLY A 219 5.16 -6.18 -19.18
N ALA A 220 4.02 -6.45 -19.83
CA ALA A 220 2.87 -5.55 -19.84
C ALA A 220 2.11 -5.60 -18.51
N ASP A 221 2.09 -6.76 -17.85
CA ASP A 221 1.48 -6.97 -16.53
C ASP A 221 2.25 -6.30 -15.37
N LEU A 222 3.52 -5.93 -15.56
CA LEU A 222 4.31 -5.24 -14.53
C LEU A 222 3.67 -3.93 -14.07
N ASP A 223 2.91 -3.27 -14.96
CA ASP A 223 2.23 -2.01 -14.65
C ASP A 223 0.99 -2.23 -13.79
N ALA A 224 0.36 -3.40 -13.91
CA ALA A 224 -0.75 -3.80 -13.09
C ALA A 224 -0.34 -4.10 -11.65
N ALA A 225 0.92 -4.50 -11.42
CA ALA A 225 1.43 -4.89 -10.10
C ALA A 225 1.26 -3.78 -9.05
N GLN A 226 1.53 -2.52 -9.42
CA GLN A 226 1.34 -1.37 -8.53
C GLN A 226 -0.09 -1.33 -7.97
N ARG A 227 -1.09 -1.37 -8.84
CA ARG A 227 -2.48 -1.20 -8.44
C ARG A 227 -3.00 -2.41 -7.65
N PHE A 228 -2.50 -3.61 -7.98
CA PHE A 228 -2.74 -4.80 -7.17
C PHE A 228 -2.15 -4.64 -5.76
N CYS A 229 -0.88 -4.23 -5.63
CA CYS A 229 -0.23 -4.05 -4.33
C CYS A 229 -0.91 -2.97 -3.49
N GLU A 230 -1.39 -1.88 -4.12
CA GLU A 230 -2.18 -0.88 -3.41
C GLU A 230 -3.52 -1.45 -2.92
N ASP A 231 -4.21 -2.27 -3.73
CA ASP A 231 -5.45 -2.94 -3.32
C ASP A 231 -5.19 -3.93 -2.16
N LEU A 232 -4.11 -4.74 -2.26
CA LEU A 232 -3.66 -5.64 -1.20
C LEU A 232 -3.36 -4.88 0.10
N ALA A 233 -2.55 -3.83 0.03
CA ALA A 233 -2.15 -3.03 1.19
C ALA A 233 -3.34 -2.35 1.88
N ALA A 234 -4.40 -1.97 1.14
CA ALA A 234 -5.61 -1.40 1.72
C ALA A 234 -6.37 -2.41 2.58
N HIS A 235 -6.52 -3.64 2.08
CA HIS A 235 -7.27 -4.69 2.77
C HIS A 235 -6.48 -5.31 3.93
N ASP A 236 -5.16 -5.51 3.77
CA ASP A 236 -4.28 -5.92 4.87
C ASP A 236 -4.30 -4.89 6.01
N TRP A 237 -4.29 -3.60 5.68
CA TRP A 237 -4.44 -2.53 6.67
C TRP A 237 -5.79 -2.57 7.39
N LEU A 238 -6.90 -2.82 6.68
CA LEU A 238 -8.22 -2.97 7.29
C LEU A 238 -8.25 -4.13 8.31
N LEU A 239 -7.65 -5.28 7.96
CA LEU A 239 -7.51 -6.42 8.88
C LEU A 239 -6.69 -6.03 10.11
N THR A 240 -5.53 -5.41 9.88
CA THR A 240 -4.60 -5.00 10.95
C THR A 240 -5.25 -4.02 11.93
N VAL A 241 -5.89 -2.97 11.42
CA VAL A 241 -6.52 -1.94 12.26
C VAL A 241 -7.72 -2.46 13.01
N THR A 242 -8.56 -3.30 12.37
CA THR A 242 -9.74 -3.85 13.03
C THR A 242 -9.36 -4.84 14.12
N ALA A 243 -8.33 -5.68 13.88
CA ALA A 243 -7.81 -6.58 14.90
C ALA A 243 -7.20 -5.80 16.08
N GLY A 244 -6.30 -4.85 15.82
CA GLY A 244 -5.67 -4.06 16.88
C GLY A 244 -6.66 -3.23 17.70
N ALA A 245 -7.74 -2.73 17.08
CA ALA A 245 -8.76 -2.00 17.81
C ALA A 245 -9.68 -2.92 18.65
N LEU A 246 -9.92 -4.17 18.21
CA LEU A 246 -10.58 -5.18 19.06
C LEU A 246 -9.70 -5.53 20.26
N ASP A 247 -8.40 -5.68 20.06
CA ASP A 247 -7.45 -5.94 21.15
C ASP A 247 -7.40 -4.78 22.15
N GLU A 248 -7.42 -3.53 21.67
CA GLU A 248 -7.55 -2.34 22.53
C GLU A 248 -8.89 -2.33 23.28
N ALA A 249 -10.00 -2.55 22.59
CA ALA A 249 -11.32 -2.63 23.20
C ALA A 249 -11.42 -3.72 24.29
N ASN A 250 -10.65 -4.81 24.17
CA ASN A 250 -10.58 -5.88 25.17
C ASN A 250 -9.81 -5.51 26.44
N ARG A 251 -9.06 -4.39 26.46
CA ARG A 251 -8.45 -3.86 27.68
C ARG A 251 -9.45 -3.15 28.59
N HIS A 252 -10.63 -2.81 28.07
CA HIS A 252 -11.71 -2.17 28.83
C HIS A 252 -12.71 -3.21 29.35
N ARG A 253 -13.48 -2.84 30.38
CA ARG A 253 -14.53 -3.74 30.90
C ARG A 253 -15.53 -4.08 29.78
N PRO A 254 -16.10 -5.29 29.81
CA PRO A 254 -17.23 -5.62 28.97
C PRO A 254 -18.30 -4.52 29.07
N HIS A 255 -18.86 -4.13 27.92
CA HIS A 255 -19.99 -3.20 27.81
C HIS A 255 -19.73 -1.75 28.29
N SER A 256 -18.47 -1.41 28.58
CA SER A 256 -18.13 -0.04 28.95
C SER A 256 -18.27 0.94 27.78
N ARG A 257 -18.49 2.21 28.10
CA ARG A 257 -18.59 3.28 27.09
C ARG A 257 -17.29 3.43 26.31
N GLU A 258 -16.14 3.31 26.96
CA GLU A 258 -14.82 3.39 26.31
C GLU A 258 -14.64 2.30 25.25
N ARG A 259 -15.13 1.08 25.53
CA ARG A 259 -15.13 -0.02 24.56
C ARG A 259 -15.97 0.35 23.33
N LEU A 260 -17.15 0.93 23.54
CA LEU A 260 -18.05 1.34 22.45
C LEU A 260 -17.47 2.50 21.63
N ASP A 261 -16.84 3.47 22.29
CA ASP A 261 -16.18 4.62 21.65
C ASP A 261 -15.05 4.18 20.72
N ILE A 262 -14.43 3.01 20.95
CA ILE A 262 -13.44 2.40 20.05
C ILE A 262 -14.12 1.64 18.90
N LEU A 263 -15.12 0.81 19.19
CA LEU A 263 -15.66 -0.16 18.23
C LEU A 263 -16.68 0.44 17.24
N ALA A 264 -17.55 1.35 17.69
CA ALA A 264 -18.60 1.89 16.84
C ALA A 264 -18.06 2.63 15.59
N PRO A 265 -17.02 3.49 15.69
CA PRO A 265 -16.47 4.19 14.53
C PRO A 265 -15.88 3.25 13.46
N LEU A 266 -15.33 2.09 13.86
CA LEU A 266 -14.82 1.10 12.90
C LEU A 266 -15.96 0.51 12.06
N LEU A 267 -17.08 0.18 12.70
CA LEU A 267 -18.26 -0.36 12.00
C LEU A 267 -18.81 0.65 11.01
N GLU A 268 -18.97 1.90 11.46
CA GLU A 268 -19.59 2.96 10.69
C GLU A 268 -18.72 3.38 9.51
N HIS A 269 -17.40 3.45 9.71
CA HIS A 269 -16.52 4.11 8.74
C HIS A 269 -15.63 3.18 7.93
N LEU A 270 -15.27 2.01 8.46
CA LEU A 270 -14.32 1.11 7.80
C LEU A 270 -14.95 -0.19 7.30
N ALA A 271 -16.03 -0.67 7.94
CA ALA A 271 -16.60 -1.97 7.60
C ALA A 271 -17.04 -2.07 6.12
N GLY A 272 -17.58 -0.98 5.56
CA GLY A 272 -18.02 -0.89 4.17
C GLY A 272 -16.91 -0.76 3.13
N LEU A 273 -15.65 -0.59 3.56
CA LEU A 273 -14.50 -0.42 2.65
C LEU A 273 -13.91 -1.75 2.18
N TRP A 274 -14.36 -2.87 2.75
CA TRP A 274 -13.89 -4.20 2.38
C TRP A 274 -14.44 -4.64 1.04
N MET A 275 -13.64 -4.46 -0.01
CA MET A 275 -13.97 -4.84 -1.39
C MET A 275 -12.76 -5.49 -2.10
N PRO A 276 -12.29 -6.68 -1.66
CA PRO A 276 -11.08 -7.30 -2.20
C PRO A 276 -11.13 -7.46 -3.71
N GLY A 277 -10.09 -6.99 -4.41
CA GLY A 277 -9.98 -7.12 -5.86
C GLY A 277 -10.79 -6.11 -6.67
N ALA A 278 -11.58 -5.24 -6.02
CA ALA A 278 -12.39 -4.23 -6.69
C ALA A 278 -11.55 -3.28 -7.55
N HIS A 279 -10.35 -2.93 -7.05
CA HIS A 279 -9.43 -2.01 -7.72
C HIS A 279 -8.29 -2.72 -8.43
N THR A 280 -8.17 -4.04 -8.25
CA THR A 280 -7.18 -4.87 -8.92
C THR A 280 -7.44 -4.98 -10.44
N PRO A 281 -6.41 -4.73 -11.29
CA PRO A 281 -6.49 -4.95 -12.73
C PRO A 281 -6.83 -6.40 -13.08
N ALA A 282 -7.51 -6.61 -14.21
CA ALA A 282 -8.01 -7.94 -14.59
C ALA A 282 -6.92 -9.02 -14.65
N ALA A 283 -5.73 -8.68 -15.16
CA ALA A 283 -4.60 -9.60 -15.30
C ALA A 283 -4.14 -10.23 -13.97
N LEU A 284 -4.26 -9.49 -12.86
CA LEU A 284 -3.78 -9.92 -11.54
C LEU A 284 -4.91 -10.30 -10.58
N ARG A 285 -6.18 -10.27 -11.03
CA ARG A 285 -7.32 -10.55 -10.16
C ARG A 285 -7.32 -11.97 -9.60
N ALA A 286 -6.76 -12.93 -10.32
CA ALA A 286 -6.63 -14.31 -9.87
C ALA A 286 -5.76 -14.48 -8.61
N LEU A 287 -4.84 -13.54 -8.32
CA LEU A 287 -4.03 -13.56 -7.10
C LEU A 287 -4.89 -13.43 -5.84
N TRP A 288 -6.03 -12.75 -5.93
CA TRP A 288 -6.97 -12.67 -4.81
C TRP A 288 -7.54 -14.02 -4.44
N THR A 289 -7.76 -14.93 -5.39
CA THR A 289 -8.23 -16.29 -5.08
C THR A 289 -7.31 -16.99 -4.11
N GLY A 290 -5.99 -16.87 -4.31
CA GLY A 290 -4.97 -17.38 -3.38
C GLY A 290 -5.15 -16.82 -1.98
N LEU A 291 -5.18 -15.48 -1.85
CA LEU A 291 -5.35 -14.78 -0.57
C LEU A 291 -6.68 -15.10 0.14
N GLN A 292 -7.74 -15.37 -0.62
CA GLN A 292 -9.04 -15.79 -0.06
C GLN A 292 -9.06 -17.25 0.38
N SER A 293 -8.21 -18.10 -0.19
CA SER A 293 -8.05 -19.49 0.25
C SER A 293 -7.11 -19.61 1.44
N ASP A 294 -5.93 -18.98 1.33
CA ASP A 294 -4.84 -18.98 2.31
C ASP A 294 -4.12 -17.62 2.27
N PRO A 295 -4.20 -16.80 3.34
CA PRO A 295 -4.66 -17.13 4.70
C PRO A 295 -6.18 -17.03 4.92
N GLY A 296 -6.96 -16.63 3.91
CA GLY A 296 -8.40 -16.50 4.05
C GLY A 296 -8.86 -15.11 4.49
N PHE A 297 -8.39 -14.09 3.78
CA PHE A 297 -8.63 -12.67 4.08
C PHE A 297 -10.11 -12.36 4.40
N SER A 298 -11.06 -12.80 3.57
CA SER A 298 -12.48 -12.52 3.82
C SER A 298 -13.05 -13.32 4.99
N ARG A 299 -12.56 -14.53 5.27
CA ARG A 299 -12.97 -15.29 6.48
C ARG A 299 -12.51 -14.57 7.74
N GLN A 300 -11.27 -14.08 7.75
CA GLN A 300 -10.74 -13.29 8.85
C GLN A 300 -11.54 -12.00 9.03
N TRP A 301 -11.77 -11.24 7.95
CA TRP A 301 -12.56 -10.02 7.99
C TRP A 301 -13.97 -10.24 8.54
N ASN A 302 -14.70 -11.23 8.04
CA ASN A 302 -16.05 -11.55 8.49
C ASN A 302 -16.08 -11.92 9.97
N THR A 303 -15.05 -12.62 10.46
CA THR A 303 -14.91 -12.95 11.88
C THR A 303 -14.69 -11.69 12.72
N LEU A 304 -13.81 -10.79 12.29
CA LEU A 304 -13.54 -9.53 13.00
C LEU A 304 -14.79 -8.62 13.04
N VAL A 305 -15.45 -8.42 11.90
CA VAL A 305 -16.68 -7.61 11.83
C VAL A 305 -17.83 -8.25 12.60
N GLY A 306 -17.93 -9.59 12.59
CA GLY A 306 -18.90 -10.32 13.42
C GLY A 306 -18.70 -10.02 14.90
N ARG A 307 -17.48 -10.24 15.43
CA ARG A 307 -17.13 -9.93 16.83
C ARG A 307 -17.39 -8.48 17.21
N LEU A 308 -17.16 -7.56 16.29
CA LEU A 308 -17.39 -6.14 16.50
C LEU A 308 -18.89 -5.85 16.66
N ARG A 309 -19.73 -6.38 15.75
CA ARG A 309 -21.20 -6.25 15.82
C ARG A 309 -21.76 -6.89 17.07
N ASP A 310 -21.28 -8.08 17.44
CA ASP A 310 -21.72 -8.79 18.64
C ASP A 310 -21.38 -8.00 19.91
N SER A 311 -20.15 -7.47 20.01
CA SER A 311 -19.72 -6.64 21.14
C SER A 311 -20.61 -5.41 21.34
N ILE A 312 -20.97 -4.72 20.25
CA ILE A 312 -21.87 -3.55 20.30
C ILE A 312 -23.30 -3.97 20.68
N THR A 313 -23.80 -5.07 20.13
CA THR A 313 -25.15 -5.57 20.39
C THR A 313 -25.33 -5.94 21.86
N VAL A 314 -24.39 -6.71 22.44
CA VAL A 314 -24.48 -7.12 23.85
C VAL A 314 -24.40 -5.90 24.78
N ALA A 315 -23.51 -4.94 24.49
CA ALA A 315 -23.42 -3.71 25.29
C ALA A 315 -24.72 -2.87 25.23
N THR A 316 -25.36 -2.83 24.07
CA THR A 316 -26.67 -2.16 23.91
C THR A 316 -27.75 -2.86 24.73
N LEU A 317 -27.80 -4.20 24.72
CA LEU A 317 -28.74 -4.98 25.51
C LEU A 317 -28.56 -4.78 27.02
N GLU A 318 -27.32 -4.75 27.51
CA GLU A 318 -27.05 -4.49 28.94
C GLU A 318 -27.48 -3.09 29.38
N THR A 319 -27.22 -2.08 28.55
CA THR A 319 -27.65 -0.71 28.80
C THR A 319 -29.18 -0.62 28.89
N LEU A 320 -29.90 -1.33 27.99
CA LEU A 320 -31.36 -1.39 28.04
C LEU A 320 -31.87 -2.11 29.30
N ARG A 321 -31.22 -3.21 29.72
CA ARG A 321 -31.58 -3.91 30.96
C ARG A 321 -31.41 -3.01 32.18
N GLN A 322 -30.29 -2.29 32.30
CA GLN A 322 -30.04 -1.40 33.43
C GLN A 322 -31.11 -0.30 33.54
N LYS A 323 -31.51 0.32 32.42
CA LYS A 323 -32.58 1.32 32.41
C LYS A 323 -33.94 0.79 32.87
N VAL A 324 -34.30 -0.43 32.46
CA VAL A 324 -35.58 -1.04 32.86
C VAL A 324 -35.62 -1.32 34.36
N PHE A 325 -34.49 -1.69 34.97
CA PHE A 325 -34.41 -1.93 36.41
C PHE A 325 -34.29 -0.65 37.24
N ASP A 326 -33.79 0.45 36.67
CA ASP A 326 -33.73 1.76 37.34
C ASP A 326 -35.08 2.49 37.33
N ASP A 327 -35.95 2.25 36.34
CA ASP A 327 -37.32 2.84 36.27
C ASP A 327 -38.36 2.10 37.16
N GLU A 328 -37.98 0.99 37.81
CA GLU A 328 -38.85 0.20 38.70
C GLU A 328 -38.68 0.51 40.21
N TRP A 329 -37.96 1.59 40.58
CA TRP A 329 -37.77 2.03 41.98
C TRP A 329 -38.21 3.48 42.24
#